data_AF-A0A4P6HVY8-F1
#
_entry.id   AF-A0A4P6HVY8-F1
#
_cell.length_a   1.000
_cell.length_b   1.000
_cell.length_c   1.000
_cell.angle_alpha   90.00
_cell.angle_beta   90.00
_cell.angle_gamma   90.00
#
_symmetry.space_group_name_H-M   'P 1'
#
loop_
_entity.id
_entity.type
_entity.pdbx_description
1 polymer ?
#
loop_
_entity_poly.entity_id
_entity_poly.type
_entity_poly.pdbx_seq_one_letter_code
_entity_poly.pdbx_strand_id
1 'polypeptide(L)'
;MPCPTIVPMENPGRNQLVVKSNALVNAMQDLSLQGTRFLAYVVSCFPRDIKITPGLPYDMTIDVLNFAESFDIDLKNAYREVEFLATQLQKKIIQFKQDDGTRVKVCIITKQKYHDGKGVHPFV
;
A
#
# COMPACT_ATOMS: atom_id res chain seq x y z
N MET A 1 -42.74 9.69 33.29
CA MET A 1 -41.96 8.68 32.55
C MET A 1 -40.69 9.35 32.07
N PRO A 2 -39.49 8.92 32.48
CA PRO A 2 -38.25 9.51 31.99
C PRO A 2 -37.92 8.98 30.59
N CYS A 3 -37.45 9.85 29.71
CA CYS A 3 -36.99 9.50 28.37
C CYS A 3 -35.79 8.54 28.44
N PRO A 4 -35.70 7.52 27.58
CA PRO A 4 -34.52 6.67 27.52
C PRO A 4 -33.34 7.50 27.00
N THR A 5 -32.30 7.64 27.84
CA THR A 5 -31.00 8.17 27.44
C THR A 5 -30.43 7.27 26.34
N ILE A 6 -30.22 7.82 25.15
CA ILE A 6 -29.47 7.15 24.09
C ILE A 6 -28.02 7.10 24.56
N VAL A 7 -27.59 5.95 25.08
CA VAL A 7 -26.17 5.67 25.32
C VAL A 7 -25.48 5.64 23.96
N PRO A 8 -24.43 6.46 23.73
CA PRO A 8 -23.65 6.33 22.51
C PRO A 8 -23.03 4.93 22.52
N MET A 9 -23.38 4.10 21.54
CA MET A 9 -22.68 2.85 21.31
C MET A 9 -21.24 3.19 20.95
N GLU A 10 -20.32 3.13 21.92
CA GLU A 10 -18.90 3.05 21.64
C GLU A 10 -18.67 1.79 20.81
N ASN A 11 -18.40 1.99 19.52
CA ASN A 11 -17.98 0.93 18.63
C ASN A 11 -16.44 0.99 18.57
N PRO A 12 -15.71 0.25 19.42
CA PRO A 12 -14.24 0.33 19.51
C PRO A 12 -13.55 0.06 18.17
N GLY A 13 -14.20 -0.72 17.28
CA GLY A 13 -13.72 -0.95 15.92
C GLY A 13 -13.68 0.30 15.04
N ARG A 14 -14.55 1.29 15.26
CA ARG A 14 -14.60 2.51 14.45
C ARG A 14 -13.42 3.45 14.77
N ASN A 15 -13.08 3.59 16.05
CA ASN A 15 -11.91 4.38 16.45
C ASN A 15 -10.59 3.71 16.00
N GLN A 16 -10.46 2.38 16.14
CA GLN A 16 -9.29 1.68 15.62
C GLN A 16 -9.13 1.84 14.10
N LEU A 17 -10.23 1.73 13.34
CA LEU A 17 -10.19 1.90 11.89
C LEU A 17 -9.73 3.31 11.51
N VAL A 18 -10.23 4.34 12.20
CA VAL A 18 -9.82 5.74 11.98
C VAL A 18 -8.34 5.94 12.30
N VAL A 19 -7.84 5.39 13.42
CA VAL A 19 -6.43 5.50 13.80
C VAL A 19 -5.52 4.80 12.77
N LYS A 20 -5.89 3.60 12.31
CA LYS A 20 -5.14 2.86 11.29
C LYS A 20 -5.18 3.58 9.93
N SER A 21 -6.34 4.09 9.54
CA SER A 21 -6.51 4.86 8.29
C SER A 21 -5.67 6.14 8.30
N ASN A 22 -5.67 6.88 9.41
CA ASN A 22 -4.86 8.09 9.55
C ASN A 22 -3.35 7.78 9.54
N ALA A 23 -2.92 6.72 10.22
CA ALA A 23 -1.52 6.30 10.21
C ALA A 23 -1.04 5.90 8.80
N LEU A 24 -1.90 5.23 8.02
CA LEU A 24 -1.65 4.96 6.61
C LEU A 24 -1.53 6.27 5.83
N VAL A 25 -2.54 7.13 5.88
CA VAL A 25 -2.55 8.43 5.16
C VAL A 25 -1.31 9.25 5.47
N ASN A 26 -0.94 9.38 6.74
CA ASN A 26 0.27 10.11 7.14
C ASN A 26 1.55 9.48 6.58
N ALA A 27 1.63 8.14 6.54
CA ALA A 27 2.75 7.44 5.93
C ALA A 27 2.76 7.53 4.39
N MET A 28 1.69 8.02 3.75
CA MET A 28 1.67 8.25 2.31
C MET A 28 2.12 9.67 1.93
N GLN A 29 2.06 10.64 2.87
CA GLN A 29 2.33 12.06 2.60
C GLN A 29 3.78 12.36 2.23
N ASP A 30 4.72 11.55 2.72
CA ASP A 30 6.15 11.67 2.50
C ASP A 30 6.65 10.85 1.30
N LEU A 31 5.74 10.31 0.48
CA LEU A 31 6.10 9.75 -0.82
C LEU A 31 6.40 10.87 -1.83
N SER A 32 7.37 10.61 -2.70
CA SER A 32 7.59 11.44 -3.88
C SER A 32 6.38 11.34 -4.82
N LEU A 33 6.19 12.33 -5.68
CA LEU A 33 5.12 12.31 -6.70
C LEU A 33 5.16 11.03 -7.55
N GLN A 34 6.35 10.59 -7.95
CA GLN A 34 6.53 9.34 -8.69
C GLN A 34 6.19 8.11 -7.85
N GLY A 35 6.53 8.11 -6.55
CA GLY A 35 6.11 7.06 -5.62
C GLY A 35 4.59 6.96 -5.47
N THR A 36 3.90 8.11 -5.40
CA THR A 36 2.43 8.17 -5.36
C THR A 36 1.82 7.66 -6.66
N ARG A 37 2.35 8.08 -7.83
CA ARG A 37 1.90 7.60 -9.15
C ARG A 37 2.09 6.10 -9.30
N PHE A 38 3.27 5.61 -8.93
CA PHE A 38 3.58 4.19 -8.98
C PHE A 38 2.66 3.37 -8.09
N LEU A 39 2.41 3.81 -6.86
CA LEU A 39 1.44 3.12 -6.00
C LEU A 39 0.01 3.16 -6.55
N ALA A 40 -0.43 4.30 -7.08
CA ALA A 40 -1.75 4.43 -7.69
C ALA A 40 -1.91 3.47 -8.88
N TYR A 41 -0.87 3.35 -9.70
CA TYR A 41 -0.80 2.39 -10.78
C TYR A 41 -0.90 0.95 -10.26
N VAL A 42 -0.08 0.59 -9.27
CA VAL A 42 -0.11 -0.73 -8.63
C VAL A 42 -1.51 -1.05 -8.11
N VAL A 43 -2.15 -0.13 -7.38
CA VAL A 43 -3.52 -0.31 -6.88
C VAL A 43 -4.53 -0.48 -8.03
N SER A 44 -4.36 0.23 -9.14
CA SER A 44 -5.24 0.09 -10.32
C SER A 44 -5.14 -1.27 -11.01
N CYS A 45 -4.01 -1.96 -10.85
CA CYS A 45 -3.79 -3.30 -11.41
C CYS A 45 -4.37 -4.42 -10.53
N PHE A 46 -4.91 -4.11 -9.34
CA PHE A 46 -5.52 -5.15 -8.50
C PHE A 46 -6.78 -5.72 -9.18
N PRO A 47 -6.98 -7.06 -9.12
CA PRO A 47 -8.23 -7.66 -9.55
C PRO A 47 -9.37 -7.11 -8.70
N ARG A 48 -10.49 -6.72 -9.33
CA ARG A 48 -11.65 -6.19 -8.60
C ARG A 48 -12.26 -7.20 -7.61
N ASP A 49 -12.12 -8.48 -7.91
CA ASP A 49 -12.71 -9.57 -7.14
C ASP A 49 -11.70 -10.26 -6.20
N ILE A 50 -10.56 -9.59 -5.94
CA ILE A 50 -9.53 -10.12 -5.06
C ILE A 50 -10.08 -10.33 -3.64
N LYS A 51 -9.89 -11.53 -3.09
CA LYS A 51 -10.09 -11.80 -1.68
C LYS A 51 -8.78 -11.61 -0.93
N ILE A 52 -8.64 -10.47 -0.27
CA ILE A 52 -7.47 -10.18 0.56
C ILE A 52 -7.63 -10.89 1.89
N THR A 53 -6.72 -11.82 2.20
CA THR A 53 -6.68 -12.49 3.51
C THR A 53 -5.76 -11.69 4.44
N PRO A 54 -6.25 -11.19 5.59
CA PRO A 54 -5.42 -10.45 6.52
C PRO A 54 -4.16 -11.22 6.94
N GLY A 55 -3.01 -10.53 6.89
CA GLY A 55 -1.72 -11.10 7.28
C GLY A 55 -1.02 -11.94 6.20
N LEU A 56 -1.66 -12.16 5.05
CA LEU A 56 -1.02 -12.79 3.90
C LEU A 56 -0.72 -11.73 2.81
N PRO A 57 0.52 -11.69 2.27
CA PRO A 57 0.84 -10.83 1.16
C PRO A 57 0.09 -11.25 -0.11
N TYR A 58 -0.02 -10.35 -1.06
CA TYR A 58 -0.60 -10.62 -2.37
C TYR A 58 0.43 -10.44 -3.46
N ASP A 59 0.83 -11.57 -4.06
CA ASP A 59 1.73 -11.61 -5.20
C ASP A 59 1.03 -11.05 -6.45
N MET A 60 1.62 -10.03 -7.07
CA MET A 60 1.13 -9.42 -8.30
C MET A 60 2.25 -9.12 -9.27
N THR A 61 1.98 -9.00 -10.56
CA THR A 61 3.00 -8.63 -11.55
C THR A 61 2.65 -7.30 -12.21
N ILE A 62 3.66 -6.45 -12.33
CA ILE A 62 3.59 -5.11 -12.88
C ILE A 62 4.37 -5.08 -14.19
N ASP A 63 3.69 -4.56 -15.21
CA ASP A 63 4.28 -4.26 -16.49
C ASP A 63 4.90 -2.86 -16.45
N VAL A 64 6.23 -2.83 -16.50
CA VAL A 64 7.00 -1.57 -16.41
C VAL A 64 6.90 -0.74 -17.67
N LEU A 65 6.72 -1.37 -18.84
CA LEU A 65 6.57 -0.65 -20.09
C LEU A 65 5.25 0.12 -20.08
N ASN A 66 4.17 -0.57 -19.70
CA ASN A 66 2.86 0.06 -19.58
C ASN A 66 2.83 1.19 -18.53
N PHE A 67 3.51 1.00 -17.39
CA PHE A 67 3.70 2.08 -16.42
C PHE A 67 4.46 3.27 -17.03
N ALA A 68 5.56 3.03 -17.73
CA ALA A 68 6.37 4.09 -18.31
C ALA A 68 5.60 4.88 -19.38
N GLU A 69 4.84 4.20 -20.24
CA GLU A 69 3.96 4.84 -21.22
C GLU A 69 2.85 5.66 -20.56
N SER A 70 2.25 5.14 -19.48
CA SER A 70 1.14 5.79 -18.77
C SER A 70 1.56 7.09 -18.06
N PHE A 71 2.82 7.21 -17.66
CA PHE A 71 3.33 8.34 -16.87
C PHE A 71 4.45 9.13 -17.55
N ASP A 72 4.66 8.90 -18.86
CA ASP A 72 5.66 9.58 -19.70
C ASP A 72 7.08 9.49 -19.10
N ILE A 73 7.47 8.28 -18.70
CA ILE A 73 8.81 7.97 -18.18
C ILE A 73 9.68 7.48 -19.33
N ASP A 74 10.93 7.94 -19.38
CA ASP A 74 11.91 7.46 -20.35
C ASP A 74 12.09 5.94 -20.24
N LEU A 75 11.68 5.22 -21.30
CA LEU A 75 11.75 3.76 -21.40
C LEU A 75 13.15 3.21 -21.13
N LYS A 76 14.20 3.96 -21.46
CA LYS A 76 15.59 3.57 -21.21
C LYS A 76 15.90 3.47 -19.70
N ASN A 77 15.23 4.28 -18.89
CA ASN A 77 15.42 4.37 -17.44
C ASN A 77 14.26 3.78 -16.64
N ALA A 78 13.13 3.46 -17.27
CA ALA A 78 11.90 2.98 -16.64
C ALA A 78 12.11 1.81 -15.66
N TYR A 79 12.88 0.80 -16.05
CA TYR A 79 13.21 -0.35 -15.18
C TYR A 79 13.90 0.08 -13.89
N ARG A 80 14.93 0.92 -14.02
CA ARG A 80 15.69 1.43 -12.88
C ARG A 80 14.84 2.34 -12.00
N GLU A 81 13.97 3.13 -12.60
CA GLU A 81 13.06 4.01 -11.87
C GLU A 81 12.03 3.21 -11.09
N VAL A 82 11.39 2.21 -11.70
CA VAL A 82 10.46 1.32 -10.99
C VAL A 82 11.14 0.55 -9.87
N GLU A 83 12.35 0.02 -10.09
CA GLU A 83 13.13 -0.64 -9.03
C GLU A 83 13.42 0.31 -7.86
N PHE A 84 13.78 1.56 -8.16
CA PHE A 84 14.00 2.57 -7.13
C PHE A 84 12.71 2.91 -6.35
N LEU A 85 11.60 3.11 -7.05
CA LEU A 85 10.29 3.41 -6.43
C LEU A 85 9.78 2.23 -5.59
N ALA A 86 9.90 1.02 -6.11
CA ALA A 86 9.60 -0.21 -5.40
C ALA A 86 10.45 -0.31 -4.11
N THR A 87 11.76 -0.07 -4.21
CA THR A 87 12.67 -0.08 -3.06
C THR A 87 12.26 0.96 -2.02
N GLN A 88 11.85 2.17 -2.43
CA GLN A 88 11.34 3.18 -1.51
C GLN A 88 10.08 2.73 -0.77
N LEU A 89 9.13 2.11 -1.48
CA LEU A 89 7.90 1.58 -0.90
C LEU A 89 8.16 0.39 0.03
N GLN A 90 9.11 -0.49 -0.28
CA GLN A 90 9.48 -1.62 0.59
C GLN A 90 10.12 -1.15 1.90
N LYS A 91 10.93 -0.08 1.85
CA LYS A 91 11.52 0.53 3.06
C LYS A 91 10.49 1.29 3.90
N LYS A 92 9.27 1.49 3.38
CA LYS A 92 8.23 2.24 4.07
C LYS A 92 7.54 1.36 5.11
N ILE A 93 7.79 1.68 6.38
CA ILE A 93 7.21 0.98 7.53
C ILE A 93 6.11 1.84 8.14
N ILE A 94 4.91 1.28 8.22
CA ILE A 94 3.76 1.88 8.89
C ILE A 94 3.63 1.20 10.25
N GLN A 95 3.54 1.99 11.30
CA GLN A 95 3.40 1.49 12.66
C GLN A 95 2.01 1.77 13.21
N PHE A 96 1.36 0.72 13.71
CA PHE A 96 0.07 0.79 14.39
C PHE A 96 0.24 0.45 15.87
N LYS A 97 -0.47 1.16 16.74
CA LYS A 97 -0.73 0.71 18.12
C LYS A 97 -2.05 -0.06 18.13
N GLN A 98 -2.07 -1.17 18.84
CA GLN A 98 -3.28 -1.96 19.10
C GLN A 98 -3.80 -1.68 20.51
N ASP A 99 -5.07 -2.03 20.75
CA ASP A 99 -5.75 -1.79 22.02
C ASP A 99 -5.20 -2.66 23.16
N ASP A 100 -4.61 -3.81 22.85
CA ASP A 100 -3.90 -4.68 23.80
C ASP A 100 -2.52 -4.13 24.22
N GLY A 101 -2.18 -2.90 23.78
CA GLY A 101 -0.91 -2.25 24.04
C GLY A 101 0.22 -2.71 23.11
N THR A 102 -0.01 -3.68 22.24
CA THR A 102 0.99 -4.14 21.28
C THR A 102 1.21 -3.14 20.15
N ARG A 103 2.37 -3.23 19.50
CA ARG A 103 2.72 -2.40 18.34
C ARG A 103 2.98 -3.31 17.16
N VAL A 104 2.32 -3.04 16.04
CA VAL A 104 2.52 -3.75 14.79
C VAL A 104 3.19 -2.83 13.78
N LYS A 105 4.22 -3.35 13.13
CA LYS A 105 4.90 -2.70 12.02
C LYS A 105 4.59 -3.48 10.76
N VAL A 106 4.11 -2.80 9.73
CA VAL A 106 3.85 -3.39 8.42
C VAL A 106 4.62 -2.63 7.34
N CYS A 107 5.04 -3.34 6.31
CA CYS A 107 5.57 -2.73 5.10
C CYS A 107 4.48 -2.66 4.04
N ILE A 108 4.60 -1.71 3.10
CA ILE A 108 3.66 -1.61 1.96
C ILE A 108 3.96 -2.73 0.94
N ILE A 109 5.23 -2.99 0.67
CA ILE A 109 5.70 -4.09 -0.19
C ILE A 109 6.54 -5.01 0.69
N THR A 110 6.25 -6.31 0.66
CA THR A 110 6.96 -7.28 1.52
C THR A 110 8.15 -7.93 0.81
N LYS A 111 8.08 -8.09 -0.51
CA LYS A 111 9.08 -8.79 -1.30
C LYS A 111 9.04 -8.33 -2.77
N GLN A 112 10.21 -8.38 -3.41
CA GLN A 112 10.39 -7.98 -4.80
C GLN A 112 11.18 -9.07 -5.51
N LYS A 113 10.81 -9.37 -6.75
CA LYS A 113 11.55 -10.26 -7.63
C LYS A 113 11.78 -9.56 -8.96
N TYR A 114 13.02 -9.63 -9.42
CA TYR A 114 13.47 -8.99 -10.66
C TYR A 114 13.81 -10.07 -11.68
N HIS A 115 13.27 -9.95 -12.89
CA HIS A 115 13.62 -10.80 -14.02
C HIS A 115 14.39 -9.98 -15.05
N ASP A 116 15.70 -9.90 -14.83
CA ASP A 116 16.62 -9.26 -15.77
C ASP A 116 16.51 -9.91 -17.16
N GLY A 117 16.27 -9.08 -18.17
CA GLY A 117 16.18 -9.50 -19.57
C GLY A 117 14.79 -9.91 -20.08
N LYS A 118 13.73 -9.90 -19.25
CA LYS A 118 12.35 -10.21 -19.71
C LYS A 118 11.34 -9.07 -19.58
N GLY A 119 11.71 -7.98 -18.91
CA GLY A 119 10.90 -6.78 -18.88
C GLY A 119 9.64 -6.81 -18.00
N VAL A 120 9.50 -7.80 -17.12
CA VAL A 120 8.29 -8.02 -16.29
C VAL A 120 8.66 -8.06 -14.80
N HIS A 121 7.96 -7.28 -13.96
CA HIS A 121 8.22 -7.18 -12.52
C HIS A 121 7.13 -7.83 -11.65
N PRO A 122 7.31 -9.07 -11.18
CA PRO A 122 6.48 -9.64 -10.12
C PRO A 122 6.80 -9.02 -8.74
N PHE A 123 5.84 -8.28 -8.19
CA PHE A 123 5.73 -7.87 -6.80
C PHE A 123 5.17 -9.00 -5.92
N VAL A 124 5.64 -9.10 -4.68
CA VAL A 124 5.14 -10.05 -3.67
C VAL A 124 4.84 -9.35 -2.35
#